data_AF-M1C0X4-F1
#
_entry.id   AF-M1C0X4-F1
#
_cell.length_a   1.000
_cell.length_b   1.000
_cell.length_c   1.000
_cell.angle_alpha   90.00
_cell.angle_beta   90.00
_cell.angle_gamma   90.00
#
_symmetry.space_group_name_H-M   'P 1'
#
loop_
_entity.id
_entity.type
_entity.pdbx_description
1 polymer ?
#
loop_
_entity_poly.entity_id
_entity_poly.type
_entity_poly.pdbx_seq_one_letter_code
_entity_poly.pdbx_strand_id
1 'polypeptide(L)'
;MLAGEVLKKLASVAAPHRKFFISELSELTQRLSKSAVEELITLKNTHMLGLSAGSMAGAAVLRVLQTLSSLSTASADGNTDTSMEEEHDEHNIMWKLNVALEPLWEGLSECIGTMELELTQSTSSSVMSSTNTGEHIHEAGASSVSSPLPPGTQRLLPFIEAFFVLCEKLQANISIMQQDHINATAREVKELAGTSVKLSSKSVGDSHKRVDGAVTFVRFAEKHRRLLNAFVRQNPGLLEKSLCVMLKAPRLIDFDNKRAYFRSRIRQQHEQHLSGPLRISVRRAYVLEDSYNQLRMRPNQDLKGRLNVHFQGEEGIDAGGLTREWYQLLSRVIFDKGALLFTTVGNNATFQPNPNSVYQTEHLSYFKFVGRVVGLLELILISKP
;
A
#
# COMPACT_ATOMS: atom_id res chain seq x y z
N MET A 1 -10.97 21.14 11.78
CA MET A 1 -11.85 19.96 11.84
C MET A 1 -13.34 20.33 11.91
N LEU A 2 -13.77 21.39 12.61
CA LEU A 2 -15.20 21.72 12.78
C LEU A 2 -16.00 22.03 11.50
N ALA A 3 -15.46 22.77 10.52
CA ALA A 3 -16.25 23.24 9.37
C ALA A 3 -16.69 22.13 8.39
N GLY A 4 -15.80 21.17 8.07
CA GLY A 4 -16.12 20.07 7.15
C GLY A 4 -17.17 19.12 7.71
N GLU A 5 -17.13 18.86 9.02
CA GLU A 5 -18.13 18.04 9.71
C GLU A 5 -19.50 18.72 9.76
N VAL A 6 -19.53 20.04 9.98
CA VAL A 6 -20.77 20.84 9.92
C VAL A 6 -21.35 20.82 8.51
N LEU A 7 -20.52 21.04 7.48
CA LEU A 7 -20.97 20.95 6.08
C LEU A 7 -21.52 19.55 5.76
N LYS A 8 -20.88 18.48 6.24
CA LYS A 8 -21.38 17.11 6.07
C LYS A 8 -22.76 16.92 6.71
N LYS A 9 -22.95 17.42 7.93
CA LYS A 9 -24.26 17.37 8.61
C LYS A 9 -25.33 18.18 7.89
N LEU A 10 -24.99 19.34 7.33
CA LEU A 10 -25.93 20.17 6.55
C LEU A 10 -26.27 19.51 5.20
N ALA A 11 -25.28 18.92 4.53
CA ALA A 11 -25.46 18.22 3.28
C ALA A 11 -26.34 16.96 3.42
N SER A 12 -26.32 16.30 4.58
CA SER A 12 -27.19 15.15 4.86
C SER A 12 -28.66 15.52 5.10
N VAL A 13 -28.99 16.81 5.29
CA VAL A 13 -30.39 17.24 5.53
C VAL A 13 -31.19 17.25 4.22
N ALA A 14 -30.57 17.63 3.09
CA ALA A 14 -31.25 17.70 1.81
C ALA A 14 -30.28 17.61 0.63
N ALA A 15 -30.63 16.82 -0.40
CA ALA A 15 -29.83 16.66 -1.62
C ALA A 15 -29.47 17.98 -2.33
N PRO A 16 -30.36 19.01 -2.39
CA PRO A 16 -29.99 20.32 -2.95
C PRO A 16 -28.83 21.00 -2.23
N HIS A 17 -28.72 20.85 -0.90
CA HIS A 17 -27.59 21.39 -0.14
C HIS A 17 -26.28 20.67 -0.52
N ARG A 18 -26.32 19.36 -0.70
CA ARG A 18 -25.16 18.58 -1.15
C ARG A 18 -24.64 19.09 -2.50
N LYS A 19 -25.53 19.23 -3.49
CA LYS A 19 -25.18 19.75 -4.83
C LYS A 19 -24.61 21.17 -4.77
N PHE A 20 -25.25 22.04 -3.99
CA PHE A 20 -24.78 23.42 -3.78
C PHE A 20 -23.38 23.45 -3.17
N PHE A 21 -23.14 22.70 -2.09
CA PHE A 21 -21.83 22.65 -1.44
C PHE A 21 -20.75 22.03 -2.35
N ILE A 22 -21.07 21.01 -3.13
CA ILE A 22 -20.14 20.42 -4.11
C ILE A 22 -19.72 21.47 -5.15
N SER A 23 -20.67 22.25 -5.68
CA SER A 23 -20.40 23.33 -6.63
C SER A 23 -19.53 24.44 -6.01
N GLU A 24 -19.91 24.94 -4.84
CA GLU A 24 -19.20 26.02 -4.14
C GLU A 24 -17.77 25.61 -3.73
N LEU A 25 -17.60 24.39 -3.24
CA LEU A 25 -16.28 23.86 -2.87
C LEU A 25 -15.41 23.63 -4.12
N SER A 26 -16.00 23.21 -5.24
CA SER A 26 -15.29 23.12 -6.52
C SER A 26 -14.79 24.48 -6.98
N GLU A 27 -15.63 25.51 -6.97
CA GLU A 27 -15.25 26.88 -7.33
C GLU A 27 -14.22 27.47 -6.37
N LEU A 28 -14.37 27.21 -5.06
CA LEU A 28 -13.38 27.60 -4.06
C LEU A 28 -12.02 26.95 -4.34
N THR A 29 -11.97 25.65 -4.63
CA THR A 29 -10.72 24.96 -4.99
C THR A 29 -10.09 25.56 -6.25
N GLN A 30 -10.89 25.90 -7.26
CA GLN A 30 -10.39 26.57 -8.47
C GLN A 30 -9.82 27.97 -8.19
N ARG A 31 -10.41 28.74 -7.27
CA ARG A 31 -9.84 30.04 -6.87
C ARG A 31 -8.54 29.86 -6.10
N LEU A 32 -8.49 28.89 -5.18
CA LEU A 32 -7.30 28.56 -4.41
C LEU A 32 -6.17 28.01 -5.29
N SER A 33 -6.48 27.36 -6.42
CA SER A 33 -5.48 26.76 -7.30
C SER A 33 -4.51 27.80 -7.86
N LYS A 34 -4.95 29.02 -8.14
CA LYS A 34 -4.08 30.11 -8.64
C LYS A 34 -2.97 30.45 -7.64
N SER A 35 -3.36 30.71 -6.38
CA SER A 35 -2.41 30.99 -5.30
C SER A 35 -1.53 29.77 -5.01
N ALA A 36 -2.07 28.56 -5.13
CA ALA A 36 -1.33 27.30 -4.97
C ALA A 36 -0.27 27.10 -6.09
N VAL A 37 -0.57 27.46 -7.34
CA VAL A 37 0.40 27.44 -8.44
C VAL A 37 1.53 28.45 -8.20
N GLU A 38 1.20 29.67 -7.78
CA GLU A 38 2.20 30.69 -7.41
C GLU A 38 3.11 30.18 -6.29
N GLU A 39 2.54 29.55 -5.25
CA GLU A 39 3.30 28.96 -4.14
C GLU A 39 4.28 27.88 -4.64
N LEU A 40 3.86 27.00 -5.56
CA LEU A 40 4.73 25.98 -6.15
C LEU A 40 5.83 26.57 -7.03
N ILE A 41 5.55 27.65 -7.76
CA ILE A 41 6.57 28.37 -8.54
C ILE A 41 7.61 28.97 -7.61
N THR A 42 7.18 29.62 -6.52
CA THR A 42 8.10 30.14 -5.50
C THR A 42 8.93 29.04 -4.88
N LEU A 43 8.33 27.91 -4.48
CA LEU A 43 9.04 26.75 -3.95
C LEU A 43 10.11 26.22 -4.92
N LYS A 44 9.75 26.07 -6.20
CA LYS A 44 10.67 25.63 -7.26
C LYS A 44 11.84 26.59 -7.40
N ASN A 45 11.58 27.89 -7.52
CA ASN A 45 12.62 28.90 -7.76
C ASN A 45 13.54 29.14 -6.55
N THR A 46 13.10 28.74 -5.36
CA THR A 46 13.83 28.96 -4.10
C THR A 46 14.38 27.67 -3.51
N HIS A 47 14.40 26.57 -4.28
CA HIS A 47 14.91 25.28 -3.85
C HIS A 47 14.28 24.80 -2.53
N MET A 48 12.96 24.96 -2.39
CA MET A 48 12.17 24.60 -1.20
C MET A 48 12.44 25.43 0.07
N LEU A 49 13.18 26.54 -0.03
CA LEU A 49 13.53 27.40 1.11
C LEU A 49 12.69 28.68 1.22
N GLY A 50 12.01 29.09 0.15
CA GLY A 50 11.50 30.46 0.01
C GLY A 50 10.03 30.69 0.36
N LEU A 51 9.45 29.96 1.31
CA LEU A 51 8.10 30.28 1.81
C LEU A 51 8.15 30.98 3.17
N SER A 52 7.33 32.03 3.32
CA SER A 52 7.04 32.60 4.62
C SER A 52 6.28 31.58 5.49
N ALA A 53 6.40 31.68 6.81
CA ALA A 53 5.73 30.77 7.76
C ALA A 53 4.18 30.74 7.62
N GLY A 54 3.58 31.69 6.87
CA GLY A 54 2.14 31.82 6.64
C GLY A 54 1.63 31.24 5.32
N SER A 55 2.47 30.66 4.46
CA SER A 55 1.98 30.06 3.21
C SER A 55 1.18 28.78 3.51
N MET A 56 -0.10 28.78 3.13
CA MET A 56 -1.06 27.72 3.45
C MET A 56 -1.84 27.23 2.23
N ALA A 57 -1.47 27.59 1.00
CA ALA A 57 -2.30 27.33 -0.17
C ALA A 57 -2.48 25.83 -0.39
N GLY A 58 -1.40 25.04 -0.31
CA GLY A 58 -1.47 23.57 -0.41
C GLY A 58 -2.36 22.94 0.66
N ALA A 59 -2.24 23.38 1.92
CA ALA A 59 -3.07 22.91 3.02
C ALA A 59 -4.53 23.36 2.92
N ALA A 60 -4.80 24.51 2.30
CA ALA A 60 -6.16 24.98 2.02
C ALA A 60 -6.80 24.12 0.92
N VAL A 61 -6.11 23.92 -0.20
CA VAL A 61 -6.58 23.05 -1.31
C VAL A 61 -6.87 21.64 -0.81
N LEU A 62 -5.95 21.04 -0.04
CA LEU A 62 -6.14 19.71 0.55
C LEU A 62 -7.41 19.63 1.40
N ARG A 63 -7.62 20.58 2.33
CA ARG A 63 -8.79 20.58 3.22
C ARG A 63 -10.09 20.69 2.44
N VAL A 64 -10.13 21.55 1.42
CA VAL A 64 -11.33 21.71 0.58
C VAL A 64 -11.60 20.43 -0.22
N LEU A 65 -10.58 19.83 -0.84
CA LEU A 65 -10.73 18.57 -1.58
C LEU A 65 -11.12 17.37 -0.70
N GLN A 66 -10.57 17.26 0.51
CA GLN A 66 -11.01 16.24 1.48
C GLN A 66 -12.47 16.42 1.88
N THR A 67 -12.92 17.67 2.08
CA THR A 67 -14.32 17.98 2.37
C THR A 67 -15.21 17.63 1.20
N LEU A 68 -14.83 18.02 -0.02
CA LEU A 68 -15.54 17.71 -1.26
C LEU A 68 -15.67 16.19 -1.48
N SER A 69 -14.58 15.43 -1.32
CA SER A 69 -14.57 13.98 -1.44
C SER A 69 -15.48 13.30 -0.42
N SER A 70 -15.49 13.78 0.82
CA SER A 70 -16.34 13.26 1.91
C SER A 70 -17.84 13.55 1.71
N LEU A 71 -18.18 14.67 1.07
CA LEU A 71 -19.57 15.03 0.75
C LEU A 71 -20.13 14.17 -0.38
N SER A 72 -19.28 13.86 -1.36
CA SER A 72 -19.66 13.11 -2.55
C SER A 72 -19.73 11.58 -2.33
N THR A 73 -19.41 11.09 -1.12
CA THR A 73 -19.47 9.66 -0.75
C THR A 73 -20.62 9.33 0.21
N ALA A 74 -21.38 10.34 0.64
CA ALA A 74 -22.43 10.20 1.64
C ALA A 74 -23.75 9.56 1.15
N SER A 75 -23.79 8.96 -0.05
CA SER A 75 -25.00 8.32 -0.60
C SER A 75 -25.12 6.81 -0.32
N ALA A 76 -24.18 6.20 0.41
CA ALA A 76 -24.19 4.74 0.64
C ALA A 76 -25.04 4.26 1.83
N ASP A 77 -25.56 5.15 2.69
CA ASP A 77 -26.47 4.75 3.77
C ASP A 77 -27.92 4.75 3.26
N GLY A 78 -28.46 3.54 3.12
CA GLY A 78 -29.69 3.24 2.41
C GLY A 78 -30.93 3.94 2.96
N ASN A 79 -31.51 4.81 2.15
CA ASN A 79 -32.93 4.87 1.77
C ASN A 79 -33.20 6.19 1.05
N THR A 80 -32.94 6.24 -0.25
CA THR A 80 -33.64 7.13 -1.19
C THR A 80 -33.19 6.78 -2.61
N ASP A 81 -34.15 6.58 -3.51
CA ASP A 81 -33.96 6.60 -4.96
C ASP A 81 -33.17 7.86 -5.33
N THR A 82 -31.85 7.73 -5.47
CA THR A 82 -31.01 8.81 -5.98
C THR A 82 -31.06 8.68 -7.49
N SER A 83 -31.58 9.70 -8.17
CA SER A 83 -31.69 9.67 -9.63
C SER A 83 -30.30 9.54 -10.25
N MET A 84 -30.14 8.68 -11.25
CA MET A 84 -28.89 8.50 -12.01
C MET A 84 -28.34 9.82 -12.57
N GLU A 85 -29.20 10.84 -12.71
CA GLU A 85 -28.85 12.19 -13.12
C GLU A 85 -28.03 12.96 -12.06
N GLU A 86 -28.31 12.76 -10.76
CA GLU A 86 -27.58 13.44 -9.67
C GLU A 86 -26.13 12.94 -9.55
N GLU A 87 -25.89 11.63 -9.68
CA GLU A 87 -24.54 11.06 -9.64
C GLU A 87 -23.72 11.46 -10.87
N HIS A 88 -24.37 11.56 -12.03
CA HIS A 88 -23.76 12.04 -13.26
C HIS A 88 -23.29 13.50 -13.14
N ASP A 89 -24.12 14.36 -12.54
CA ASP A 89 -23.80 15.76 -12.30
C ASP A 89 -22.62 15.94 -11.35
N GLU A 90 -22.57 15.18 -10.24
CA GLU A 90 -21.45 15.21 -9.30
C GLU A 90 -20.14 14.75 -9.95
N HIS A 91 -20.19 13.68 -10.77
CA HIS A 91 -19.03 13.23 -11.53
C HIS A 91 -18.56 14.27 -12.55
N ASN A 92 -19.50 14.94 -13.24
CA ASN A 92 -19.16 16.00 -14.20
C ASN A 92 -18.50 17.21 -13.51
N ILE A 93 -18.97 17.61 -12.32
CA ILE A 93 -18.33 18.66 -11.53
C ILE A 93 -16.90 18.25 -11.16
N MET A 94 -16.69 17.02 -10.66
CA MET A 94 -15.37 16.52 -10.28
C MET A 94 -14.42 16.44 -11.48
N TRP A 95 -14.93 16.02 -12.64
CA TRP A 95 -14.17 15.99 -13.88
C TRP A 95 -13.73 17.38 -14.32
N LYS A 96 -14.66 18.35 -14.36
CA LYS A 96 -14.37 19.76 -14.68
C LYS A 96 -13.35 20.35 -13.72
N LEU A 97 -13.47 20.03 -12.43
CA LEU A 97 -12.50 20.44 -11.42
C LEU A 97 -11.12 19.86 -11.72
N ASN A 98 -11.01 18.57 -12.06
CA ASN A 98 -9.74 17.95 -12.40
C ASN A 98 -9.05 18.63 -13.58
N VAL A 99 -9.81 18.96 -14.64
CA VAL A 99 -9.29 19.72 -15.78
C VAL A 99 -8.83 21.12 -15.33
N ALA A 100 -9.62 21.81 -14.51
CA ALA A 100 -9.25 23.14 -14.01
C ALA A 100 -8.01 23.14 -13.10
N LEU A 101 -7.67 22.01 -12.49
CA LEU A 101 -6.50 21.84 -11.64
C LEU A 101 -5.28 21.28 -12.38
N GLU A 102 -5.36 21.01 -13.68
CA GLU A 102 -4.24 20.52 -14.47
C GLU A 102 -2.98 21.40 -14.35
N PRO A 103 -3.05 22.75 -14.41
CA PRO A 103 -1.87 23.60 -14.20
C PRO A 103 -1.23 23.45 -12.81
N LEU A 104 -2.04 23.15 -11.79
CA LEU A 104 -1.55 22.90 -10.43
C LEU A 104 -0.77 21.59 -10.36
N TRP A 105 -1.26 20.54 -11.02
CA TRP A 105 -0.61 19.23 -11.07
C TRP A 105 0.65 19.22 -11.91
N GLU A 106 0.68 19.98 -13.01
CA GLU A 106 1.88 20.24 -13.80
C GLU A 106 2.93 20.98 -12.96
N GLY A 107 2.55 22.08 -12.31
CA GLY A 107 3.43 22.82 -11.41
C GLY A 107 3.99 21.96 -10.27
N LEU A 108 3.15 21.10 -9.67
CA LEU A 108 3.58 20.14 -8.65
C LEU A 108 4.58 19.15 -9.23
N SER A 109 4.30 18.61 -10.42
CA SER A 109 5.18 17.66 -11.09
C SER A 109 6.53 18.28 -11.46
N GLU A 110 6.57 19.54 -11.89
CA GLU A 110 7.82 20.24 -12.19
C GLU A 110 8.63 20.45 -10.91
N CYS A 111 7.97 20.92 -9.86
CA CYS A 111 8.56 21.20 -8.56
C CYS A 111 9.22 19.94 -7.96
N ILE A 112 8.52 18.80 -8.00
CA ILE A 112 9.08 17.50 -7.59
C ILE A 112 10.26 17.11 -8.49
N GLY A 113 10.14 17.29 -9.81
CA GLY A 113 11.19 16.91 -10.76
C GLY A 113 12.50 17.67 -10.55
N THR A 114 12.43 18.99 -10.33
CA THR A 114 13.60 19.83 -10.00
C THR A 114 14.26 19.35 -8.71
N MET A 115 13.47 19.05 -7.69
CA MET A 115 13.96 18.56 -6.41
C MET A 115 14.61 17.18 -6.53
N GLU A 116 14.01 16.22 -7.24
CA GLU A 116 14.60 14.89 -7.42
C GLU A 116 15.94 14.95 -8.17
N LEU A 117 16.09 15.90 -9.11
CA LEU A 117 17.36 16.18 -9.80
C LEU A 117 18.45 16.63 -8.82
N GLU A 118 18.13 17.57 -7.92
CA GLU A 118 19.06 18.05 -6.89
C GLU A 118 19.48 16.93 -5.93
N LEU A 119 18.52 16.12 -5.47
CA LEU A 119 18.78 14.96 -4.62
C LEU A 119 19.66 13.90 -5.30
N THR A 120 19.63 13.76 -6.64
CA THR A 120 20.58 12.90 -7.36
C THR A 120 21.98 13.51 -7.45
N GLN A 121 22.09 14.82 -7.66
CA GLN A 121 23.37 15.49 -7.80
C GLN A 121 24.15 15.54 -6.48
N SER A 122 23.47 15.78 -5.35
CA SER A 122 24.10 15.79 -4.02
C SER A 122 24.69 14.43 -3.62
N THR A 123 24.04 13.33 -4.03
CA THR A 123 24.55 11.97 -3.79
C THR A 123 25.76 11.60 -4.66
N SER A 124 25.91 12.22 -5.84
CA SER A 124 27.07 12.01 -6.71
C SER A 124 28.30 12.79 -6.23
N SER A 125 28.12 13.98 -5.63
CA SER A 125 29.23 14.76 -5.07
C SER A 125 29.85 14.14 -3.81
N SER A 126 29.09 13.39 -3.01
CA SER A 126 29.62 12.75 -1.80
C SER A 126 30.51 11.52 -2.08
N VAL A 127 30.43 10.93 -3.28
CA VAL A 127 31.23 9.74 -3.65
C VAL A 127 32.66 10.11 -4.09
N MET A 128 32.93 11.38 -4.39
CA MET A 128 34.26 11.85 -4.84
C MET A 128 35.19 12.29 -3.72
N SER A 129 34.77 12.23 -2.44
CA SER A 129 35.56 12.75 -1.30
C SER A 129 35.85 11.70 -0.21
N SER A 130 36.36 10.53 -0.57
CA SER A 130 36.98 9.61 0.40
C SER A 130 37.89 8.58 -0.27
N THR A 131 39.10 8.99 -0.65
CA THR A 131 40.25 8.08 -0.76
C THR A 131 41.00 8.11 0.57
N ASN A 132 40.92 7.03 1.36
CA ASN A 132 42.07 6.41 2.06
C ASN A 132 41.66 5.14 2.85
N THR A 133 42.22 4.01 2.37
CA THR A 133 42.73 2.81 3.07
C THR A 133 42.07 2.27 4.35
N GLY A 134 41.66 0.99 4.29
CA GLY A 134 41.54 0.09 5.45
C GLY A 134 40.60 -1.09 5.22
N GLU A 135 41.15 -2.30 5.04
CA GLU A 135 40.44 -3.58 4.92
C GLU A 135 39.58 -3.90 6.15
N HIS A 136 38.39 -4.46 5.97
CA HIS A 136 37.90 -5.67 6.66
C HIS A 136 36.47 -6.06 6.18
N ILE A 137 36.33 -7.35 5.91
CA ILE A 137 35.12 -8.08 5.48
C ILE A 137 34.06 -8.03 6.59
N HIS A 138 32.79 -7.71 6.28
CA HIS A 138 31.58 -8.25 6.93
C HIS A 138 30.26 -7.85 6.22
N GLU A 139 29.45 -8.88 5.94
CA GLU A 139 27.99 -8.97 5.80
C GLU A 139 27.20 -7.88 5.03
N ALA A 140 26.85 -8.21 3.79
CA ALA A 140 25.89 -7.48 2.96
C ALA A 140 24.43 -7.68 3.42
N GLY A 141 24.06 -7.03 4.52
CA GLY A 141 22.68 -6.64 4.80
C GLY A 141 22.47 -5.22 4.30
N ALA A 142 22.14 -5.04 3.02
CA ALA A 142 21.83 -3.73 2.46
C ALA A 142 20.48 -3.22 3.00
N SER A 143 20.46 -2.73 4.24
CA SER A 143 19.50 -1.71 4.63
C SER A 143 19.89 -0.44 3.87
N SER A 144 19.21 -0.18 2.75
CA SER A 144 19.25 1.12 2.09
C SER A 144 18.69 2.15 3.07
N VAL A 145 19.55 2.69 3.94
CA VAL A 145 19.23 3.84 4.77
C VAL A 145 19.07 5.00 3.80
N SER A 146 17.86 5.19 3.28
CA SER A 146 17.54 6.34 2.45
C SER A 146 17.75 7.58 3.30
N SER A 147 18.61 8.49 2.83
CA SER A 147 18.80 9.80 3.46
C SER A 147 17.44 10.45 3.74
N PRO A 148 17.22 11.03 4.93
CA PRO A 148 15.97 11.71 5.25
C PRO A 148 15.68 12.80 4.20
N LEU A 149 14.42 12.89 3.76
CA LEU A 149 14.00 13.96 2.86
C LEU A 149 14.34 15.33 3.46
N PRO A 150 14.87 16.27 2.66
CA PRO A 150 15.10 17.64 3.10
C PRO A 150 13.85 18.26 3.75
N PRO A 151 13.96 19.10 4.80
CA PRO A 151 12.80 19.68 5.48
C PRO A 151 11.84 20.42 4.55
N GLY A 152 12.37 21.07 3.50
CA GLY A 152 11.57 21.78 2.51
C GLY A 152 10.60 20.89 1.72
N THR A 153 10.89 19.60 1.58
CA THR A 153 10.02 18.63 0.87
C THR A 153 8.64 18.51 1.52
N GLN A 154 8.54 18.68 2.84
CA GLN A 154 7.28 18.60 3.58
C GLN A 154 6.25 19.64 3.12
N ARG A 155 6.70 20.72 2.47
CA ARG A 155 5.82 21.73 1.85
C ARG A 155 5.03 21.18 0.65
N LEU A 156 5.53 20.13 -0.01
CA LEU A 156 4.87 19.49 -1.15
C LEU A 156 3.80 18.48 -0.72
N LEU A 157 3.89 17.95 0.50
CA LEU A 157 3.01 16.88 0.96
C LEU A 157 1.51 17.25 0.84
N PRO A 158 1.05 18.45 1.27
CA PRO A 158 -0.36 18.81 1.12
C PRO A 158 -0.86 18.82 -0.34
N PHE A 159 0.00 19.21 -1.29
CA PHE A 159 -0.33 19.19 -2.72
C PHE A 159 -0.39 17.77 -3.27
N ILE A 160 0.54 16.91 -2.84
CA ILE A 160 0.53 15.48 -3.18
C ILE A 160 -0.74 14.83 -2.63
N GLU A 161 -1.05 15.01 -1.35
CA GLU A 161 -2.27 14.47 -0.75
C GLU A 161 -3.52 14.97 -1.47
N ALA A 162 -3.56 16.25 -1.85
CA ALA A 162 -4.67 16.85 -2.59
C ALA A 162 -4.87 16.17 -3.95
N PHE A 163 -3.79 15.94 -4.70
CA PHE A 163 -3.82 15.21 -5.96
C PHE A 163 -4.36 13.78 -5.78
N PHE A 164 -3.86 13.05 -4.78
CA PHE A 164 -4.26 11.65 -4.55
C PHE A 164 -5.73 11.52 -4.11
N VAL A 165 -6.21 12.42 -3.26
CA VAL A 165 -7.63 12.47 -2.85
C VAL A 165 -8.54 12.71 -4.06
N LEU A 166 -8.16 13.60 -4.97
CA LEU A 166 -8.93 13.86 -6.19
C LEU A 166 -8.91 12.64 -7.13
N CYS A 167 -7.75 12.03 -7.35
CA CYS A 167 -7.62 10.82 -8.16
C CYS A 167 -8.45 9.65 -7.62
N GLU A 168 -8.43 9.44 -6.30
CA GLU A 168 -9.26 8.42 -5.66
C GLU A 168 -10.74 8.65 -5.94
N LYS A 169 -11.20 9.90 -5.81
CA LYS A 169 -12.61 10.24 -6.05
C LYS A 169 -13.03 10.06 -7.51
N LEU A 170 -12.17 10.42 -8.46
CA LEU A 170 -12.43 10.21 -9.88
C LEU A 170 -12.53 8.71 -10.23
N GLN A 171 -11.66 7.88 -9.65
CA GLN A 171 -11.68 6.42 -9.86
C GLN A 171 -12.92 5.76 -9.26
N ALA A 172 -13.33 6.16 -8.04
CA ALA A 172 -14.50 5.60 -7.38
C ALA A 172 -15.78 5.79 -8.22
N ASN A 173 -15.96 6.96 -8.81
CA ASN A 173 -17.13 7.25 -9.65
C ASN A 173 -17.13 6.44 -10.97
N ILE A 174 -15.96 6.06 -11.50
CA ILE A 174 -15.86 5.21 -12.70
C ILE A 174 -16.22 3.75 -12.37
N SER A 175 -15.78 3.22 -11.23
CA SER A 175 -16.15 1.86 -10.81
C SER A 175 -17.66 1.72 -10.57
N ILE A 176 -18.31 2.73 -10.00
CA ILE A 176 -19.77 2.76 -9.79
C ILE A 176 -20.51 2.69 -11.14
N MET A 177 -20.06 3.45 -12.15
CA MET A 177 -20.66 3.46 -13.49
C MET A 177 -20.39 2.17 -14.30
N GLN A 178 -19.36 1.39 -13.98
CA GLN A 178 -19.04 0.13 -14.64
C GLN A 178 -19.68 -1.11 -13.97
N GLN A 179 -20.09 -1.00 -12.70
CA GLN A 179 -20.68 -2.12 -11.95
C GLN A 179 -22.03 -2.58 -12.57
N ASP A 180 -22.75 -1.69 -13.26
CA ASP A 180 -24.04 -2.00 -13.89
C ASP A 180 -23.93 -2.81 -15.20
N HIS A 181 -22.72 -3.01 -15.74
CA HIS A 181 -22.52 -3.75 -17.00
C HIS A 181 -21.80 -5.10 -16.89
N ILE A 182 -21.34 -5.52 -15.70
CA ILE A 182 -20.60 -6.78 -15.53
C ILE A 182 -21.10 -7.58 -14.31
N ASN A 183 -22.37 -7.97 -14.35
CA ASN A 183 -22.84 -9.13 -13.58
C ASN A 183 -22.66 -10.40 -14.43
N ALA A 184 -21.43 -10.93 -14.50
CA ALA A 184 -21.17 -12.26 -15.05
C ALA A 184 -19.91 -12.90 -14.44
N THR A 185 -20.15 -13.69 -13.40
CA THR A 185 -19.40 -14.88 -12.91
C THR A 185 -17.87 -14.89 -12.79
N ALA A 186 -17.44 -15.37 -11.62
CA ALA A 186 -16.08 -15.68 -11.23
C ALA A 186 -15.34 -16.65 -12.18
N ARG A 187 -14.30 -16.14 -12.84
CA ARG A 187 -13.07 -16.88 -13.16
C ARG A 187 -12.05 -15.88 -13.70
N GLU A 188 -10.89 -15.79 -13.04
CA GLU A 188 -9.55 -15.66 -13.64
C GLU A 188 -8.56 -15.12 -12.60
N VAL A 189 -8.13 -16.03 -11.72
CA VAL A 189 -6.77 -15.99 -11.22
C VAL A 189 -5.91 -16.56 -12.34
N LYS A 190 -5.16 -15.70 -13.04
CA LYS A 190 -3.83 -15.94 -13.66
C LYS A 190 -3.67 -15.10 -14.93
N GLU A 191 -3.04 -13.92 -14.79
CA GLU A 191 -1.96 -13.41 -15.66
C GLU A 191 -1.64 -11.95 -15.32
N LEU A 192 -0.75 -11.75 -14.34
CA LEU A 192 0.02 -10.49 -14.20
C LEU A 192 1.49 -10.86 -14.07
N ALA A 193 2.00 -11.55 -15.09
CA ALA A 193 3.42 -11.75 -15.28
C ALA A 193 3.73 -11.51 -16.75
N GLY A 194 4.14 -10.27 -17.06
CA GLY A 194 4.77 -9.92 -18.33
C GLY A 194 3.83 -9.57 -19.47
N THR A 195 3.44 -8.30 -19.58
CA THR A 195 3.23 -7.70 -20.90
C THR A 195 3.57 -6.22 -20.87
N SER A 196 4.64 -5.87 -21.59
CA SER A 196 4.94 -4.52 -22.05
C SER A 196 3.74 -4.01 -22.84
N VAL A 197 3.10 -2.94 -22.39
CA VAL A 197 1.97 -2.32 -23.09
C VAL A 197 2.51 -1.66 -24.35
N LYS A 198 2.45 -2.37 -25.49
CA LYS A 198 2.45 -1.75 -26.82
C LYS A 198 1.03 -1.27 -27.12
N LEU A 199 0.88 0.04 -27.20
CA LEU A 199 -0.34 0.70 -27.67
C LEU A 199 -0.55 0.38 -29.16
N SER A 200 -1.57 -0.41 -29.49
CA SER A 200 -2.05 -0.54 -30.86
C SER A 200 -3.11 0.52 -31.14
N SER A 201 -2.84 1.36 -32.13
CA SER A 201 -3.77 2.29 -32.73
C SER A 201 -4.77 1.55 -33.63
N LYS A 202 -6.06 1.66 -33.35
CA LYS A 202 -7.12 1.56 -34.36
C LYS A 202 -8.30 2.46 -33.96
N SER A 203 -8.49 3.48 -34.77
CA SER A 203 -9.60 4.44 -34.78
C SER A 203 -10.87 3.81 -35.33
N VAL A 204 -12.03 4.10 -34.73
CA VAL A 204 -13.27 4.60 -35.37
C VAL A 204 -14.26 4.92 -34.23
N GLY A 205 -14.77 6.16 -34.18
CA GLY A 205 -15.84 6.58 -33.27
C GLY A 205 -15.47 7.79 -32.40
N ASP A 206 -15.86 8.98 -32.86
CA ASP A 206 -15.66 10.27 -32.21
C ASP A 206 -16.57 10.41 -30.98
N SER A 207 -15.99 10.29 -29.78
CA SER A 207 -16.61 10.61 -28.49
C SER A 207 -15.48 10.83 -27.49
N HIS A 208 -15.13 12.10 -27.25
CA HIS A 208 -14.25 12.63 -26.21
C HIS A 208 -13.32 11.64 -25.49
N LYS A 209 -12.01 11.71 -25.79
CA LYS A 209 -10.93 11.16 -24.97
C LYS A 209 -10.97 11.77 -23.54
N ARG A 210 -11.88 11.30 -22.68
CA ARG A 210 -11.84 11.56 -21.24
C ARG A 210 -10.61 10.82 -20.72
N VAL A 211 -9.56 11.55 -20.38
CA VAL A 211 -8.37 10.98 -19.74
C VAL A 211 -8.82 10.41 -18.39
N ASP A 212 -8.93 9.10 -18.32
CA ASP A 212 -9.30 8.37 -17.11
C ASP A 212 -8.44 8.81 -15.92
N GLY A 213 -9.07 9.13 -14.78
CA GLY A 213 -8.38 9.53 -13.55
C GLY A 213 -7.39 8.47 -13.06
N ALA A 214 -7.59 7.20 -13.43
CA ALA A 214 -6.61 6.14 -13.21
C ALA A 214 -5.32 6.34 -14.04
N VAL A 215 -5.43 6.78 -15.29
CA VAL A 215 -4.28 7.03 -16.16
C VAL A 215 -3.45 8.22 -15.65
N THR A 216 -4.10 9.30 -15.24
CA THR A 216 -3.43 10.48 -14.67
C THR A 216 -2.70 10.13 -13.36
N PHE A 217 -3.37 9.38 -12.47
CA PHE A 217 -2.78 8.87 -11.23
C PHE A 217 -1.52 8.03 -11.49
N VAL A 218 -1.64 6.99 -12.33
CA VAL A 218 -0.52 6.06 -12.58
C VAL A 218 0.66 6.81 -13.19
N ARG A 219 0.43 7.69 -14.17
CA ARG A 219 1.48 8.48 -14.81
C ARG A 219 2.23 9.36 -13.80
N PHE A 220 1.49 10.10 -12.96
CA PHE A 220 2.09 10.96 -11.95
C PHE A 220 2.88 10.14 -10.91
N ALA A 221 2.28 9.07 -10.40
CA ALA A 221 2.89 8.25 -9.35
C ALA A 221 4.08 7.43 -9.84
N GLU A 222 4.10 7.02 -11.11
CA GLU A 222 5.28 6.40 -11.75
C GLU A 222 6.41 7.41 -11.90
N LYS A 223 6.12 8.63 -12.36
CA LYS A 223 7.12 9.68 -12.54
C LYS A 223 7.80 10.06 -11.23
N HIS A 224 7.03 10.16 -10.15
CA HIS A 224 7.50 10.64 -8.84
C HIS A 224 7.64 9.53 -7.79
N ARG A 225 7.85 8.28 -8.26
CA ARG A 225 7.86 7.08 -7.42
C ARG A 225 8.84 7.19 -6.25
N ARG A 226 10.02 7.75 -6.48
CA ARG A 226 11.10 7.85 -5.48
C ARG A 226 10.67 8.74 -4.33
N LEU A 227 10.22 9.98 -4.61
CA LEU A 227 9.73 10.88 -3.57
C LEU A 227 8.53 10.30 -2.82
N LEU A 228 7.54 9.75 -3.53
CA LEU A 228 6.35 9.17 -2.91
C LEU A 228 6.70 8.06 -1.92
N ASN A 229 7.60 7.15 -2.30
CA ASN A 229 8.05 6.10 -1.39
C ASN A 229 8.88 6.62 -0.22
N ALA A 230 9.63 7.72 -0.41
CA ALA A 230 10.33 8.36 0.69
C ALA A 230 9.35 8.97 1.72
N PHE A 231 8.26 9.60 1.28
CA PHE A 231 7.20 10.07 2.18
C PHE A 231 6.53 8.93 2.93
N VAL A 232 6.15 7.85 2.23
CA VAL A 232 5.53 6.67 2.86
C VAL A 232 6.49 6.04 3.89
N ARG A 233 7.79 6.02 3.62
CA ARG A 233 8.78 5.50 4.57
C ARG A 233 8.89 6.34 5.84
N GLN A 234 8.80 7.67 5.71
CA GLN A 234 8.80 8.59 6.85
C GLN A 234 7.48 8.59 7.62
N ASN A 235 6.36 8.44 6.92
CA ASN A 235 5.03 8.44 7.48
C ASN A 235 4.18 7.29 6.87
N PRO A 236 4.29 6.07 7.40
CA PRO A 236 3.55 4.90 6.87
C PRO A 236 2.03 5.07 6.89
N GLY A 237 1.50 5.91 7.79
CA GLY A 237 0.07 6.20 7.89
C GLY A 237 -0.52 6.87 6.65
N LEU A 238 0.31 7.42 5.75
CA LEU A 238 -0.14 7.96 4.46
C LEU A 238 -0.84 6.90 3.61
N LEU A 239 -0.37 5.64 3.62
CA LEU A 239 -0.99 4.54 2.86
C LEU A 239 -2.36 4.13 3.41
N GLU A 240 -2.70 4.51 4.64
CA GLU A 240 -4.02 4.25 5.23
C GLU A 240 -4.99 5.42 5.08
N LYS A 241 -4.49 6.58 4.59
CA LYS A 241 -5.23 7.83 4.49
C LYS A 241 -5.17 8.37 3.06
N SER A 242 -4.48 9.50 2.87
CA SER A 242 -4.42 10.30 1.65
C SER A 242 -3.79 9.59 0.45
N LEU A 243 -2.88 8.64 0.66
CA LEU A 243 -2.18 7.91 -0.42
C LEU A 243 -2.73 6.48 -0.60
N CYS A 244 -3.89 6.14 -0.03
CA CYS A 244 -4.42 4.77 -0.05
C CYS A 244 -4.64 4.21 -1.46
N VAL A 245 -4.88 5.07 -2.46
CA VAL A 245 -4.98 4.68 -3.89
C VAL A 245 -3.71 3.98 -4.40
N MET A 246 -2.54 4.20 -3.80
CA MET A 246 -1.32 3.44 -4.12
C MET A 246 -1.47 1.94 -3.85
N LEU A 247 -2.30 1.54 -2.87
CA LEU A 247 -2.56 0.14 -2.57
C LEU A 247 -3.31 -0.57 -3.70
N LYS A 248 -4.04 0.17 -4.54
CA LYS A 248 -4.67 -0.36 -5.77
C LYS A 248 -3.66 -0.60 -6.89
N ALA A 249 -2.45 -0.04 -6.79
CA ALA A 249 -1.35 -0.25 -7.72
C ALA A 249 -0.04 -0.62 -6.98
N PRO A 250 0.04 -1.82 -6.36
CA PRO A 250 1.18 -2.23 -5.52
C PRO A 250 2.55 -2.20 -6.22
N ARG A 251 2.55 -2.19 -7.55
CA ARG A 251 3.77 -2.01 -8.35
C ARG A 251 4.47 -0.69 -8.04
N LEU A 252 3.74 0.36 -7.61
CA LEU A 252 4.25 1.71 -7.33
C LEU A 252 4.87 1.85 -5.94
N ILE A 253 4.69 0.86 -5.06
CA ILE A 253 5.18 0.87 -3.68
C ILE A 253 6.44 0.00 -3.59
N ASP A 254 7.48 0.54 -2.97
CA ASP A 254 8.74 -0.16 -2.69
C ASP A 254 8.52 -1.31 -1.71
N PHE A 255 9.39 -2.31 -1.78
CA PHE A 255 9.23 -3.55 -1.01
C PHE A 255 9.23 -3.30 0.51
N ASP A 256 10.09 -2.41 1.00
CA ASP A 256 10.18 -2.06 2.41
C ASP A 256 8.92 -1.36 2.92
N ASN A 257 8.34 -0.45 2.14
CA ASN A 257 7.05 0.18 2.44
C ASN A 257 5.91 -0.83 2.43
N LYS A 258 5.84 -1.73 1.45
CA LYS A 258 4.87 -2.84 1.42
C LYS A 258 5.00 -3.74 2.65
N ARG A 259 6.24 -4.07 3.02
CA ARG A 259 6.54 -4.86 4.21
C ARG A 259 6.07 -4.14 5.46
N ALA A 260 6.43 -2.87 5.65
CA ALA A 260 6.02 -2.06 6.80
C ALA A 260 4.49 -1.97 6.92
N TYR A 261 3.79 -1.69 5.81
CA TYR A 261 2.33 -1.68 5.76
C TYR A 261 1.72 -3.03 6.15
N PHE A 262 2.20 -4.13 5.56
CA PHE A 262 1.74 -5.48 5.88
C PHE A 262 1.95 -5.81 7.36
N ARG A 263 3.13 -5.51 7.92
CA ARG A 263 3.41 -5.71 9.34
C ARG A 263 2.45 -4.92 10.24
N SER A 264 2.18 -3.65 9.90
CA SER A 264 1.23 -2.80 10.63
C SER A 264 -0.17 -3.41 10.65
N ARG A 265 -0.68 -3.85 9.49
CA ARG A 265 -2.01 -4.46 9.38
C ARG A 265 -2.14 -5.76 10.17
N ILE A 266 -1.13 -6.62 10.10
CA ILE A 266 -1.12 -7.88 10.86
C ILE A 266 -1.08 -7.60 12.37
N ARG A 267 -0.29 -6.61 12.81
CA ARG A 267 -0.22 -6.21 14.22
C ARG A 267 -1.56 -5.67 14.72
N GLN A 268 -2.20 -4.78 13.96
CA GLN A 268 -3.51 -4.23 14.29
C GLN A 268 -4.57 -5.34 14.46
N GLN A 269 -4.58 -6.34 13.57
CA GLN A 269 -5.48 -7.49 13.68
C GLN A 269 -5.15 -8.39 14.88
N HIS A 270 -3.88 -8.49 15.27
CA HIS A 270 -3.45 -9.28 16.41
C HIS A 270 -3.77 -8.59 17.75
N GLU A 271 -3.59 -7.28 17.86
CA GLU A 271 -3.94 -6.49 19.05
C GLU A 271 -5.45 -6.55 19.36
N GLN A 272 -6.29 -6.66 18.34
CA GLN A 272 -7.73 -6.86 18.50
C GLN A 272 -8.12 -8.26 19.02
N HIS A 273 -7.21 -9.23 18.96
CA HIS A 273 -7.45 -10.62 19.36
C HIS A 273 -6.35 -11.12 20.29
N LEU A 274 -6.53 -10.92 21.59
CA LEU A 274 -5.64 -11.47 22.64
C LEU A 274 -5.76 -13.00 22.69
N SER A 275 -4.96 -13.68 21.88
CA SER A 275 -4.86 -15.14 21.88
C SER A 275 -3.83 -15.58 22.93
N GLY A 276 -4.18 -16.59 23.73
CA GLY A 276 -3.24 -17.18 24.71
C GLY A 276 -2.00 -17.77 24.05
N PRO A 277 -0.95 -18.10 24.82
CA PRO A 277 0.28 -18.67 24.27
C PRO A 277 0.01 -20.02 23.59
N LEU A 278 0.52 -20.18 22.36
CA LEU A 278 0.47 -21.44 21.62
C LEU A 278 1.65 -22.31 22.04
N ARG A 279 1.41 -23.30 22.90
CA ARG A 279 2.46 -24.20 23.38
C ARG A 279 2.49 -25.50 22.59
N ILE A 280 3.69 -25.91 22.17
CA ILE A 280 3.92 -27.24 21.58
C ILE A 280 5.07 -27.95 22.29
N SER A 281 4.96 -29.27 22.41
CA SER A 281 6.02 -30.13 22.95
C SER A 281 6.39 -31.21 21.95
N VAL A 282 7.64 -31.21 21.47
CA VAL A 282 8.07 -32.05 20.35
C VAL A 282 9.34 -32.82 20.68
N ARG A 283 9.49 -34.01 20.10
CA ARG A 283 10.75 -34.76 20.11
C ARG A 283 11.54 -34.41 18.86
N ARG A 284 12.84 -34.19 18.98
CA ARG A 284 13.71 -33.84 17.83
C ARG A 284 13.60 -34.86 16.68
N ALA A 285 13.60 -36.14 17.03
CA ALA A 285 13.52 -37.24 16.06
C ALA A 285 12.16 -37.34 15.34
N TYR A 286 11.09 -36.73 15.88
CA TYR A 286 9.72 -36.80 15.37
C TYR A 286 9.12 -35.39 15.21
N VAL A 287 9.96 -34.40 14.89
CA VAL A 287 9.57 -32.99 14.90
C VAL A 287 8.42 -32.72 13.94
N LEU A 288 8.36 -33.38 12.79
CA LEU A 288 7.29 -33.22 11.80
C LEU A 288 5.97 -33.80 12.32
N GLU A 289 5.99 -35.05 12.77
CA GLU A 289 4.83 -35.79 13.25
C GLU A 289 4.24 -35.14 14.51
N ASP A 290 5.07 -34.83 15.50
CA ASP A 290 4.64 -34.23 16.76
C ASP A 290 4.04 -32.83 16.52
N SER A 291 4.63 -32.04 15.62
CA SER A 291 4.10 -30.72 15.25
C SER A 291 2.79 -30.83 14.47
N TYR A 292 2.71 -31.75 13.51
CA TYR A 292 1.52 -32.01 12.71
C TYR A 292 0.33 -32.39 13.60
N ASN A 293 0.53 -33.35 14.51
CA ASN A 293 -0.51 -33.81 15.43
C ASN A 293 -1.02 -32.68 16.34
N GLN A 294 -0.15 -31.79 16.82
CA GLN A 294 -0.52 -30.71 17.75
C GLN A 294 -1.15 -29.48 17.08
N LEU A 295 -0.81 -29.20 15.82
CA LEU A 295 -1.20 -27.96 15.14
C LEU A 295 -2.30 -28.17 14.09
N ARG A 296 -2.45 -29.36 13.48
CA ARG A 296 -3.36 -29.56 12.34
C ARG A 296 -4.83 -29.29 12.65
N MET A 297 -5.28 -29.53 13.89
CA MET A 297 -6.67 -29.35 14.33
C MET A 297 -6.89 -28.08 15.16
N ARG A 298 -5.86 -27.27 15.41
CA ARG A 298 -6.03 -26.04 16.21
C ARG A 298 -6.97 -25.06 15.50
N PRO A 299 -7.81 -24.30 16.22
CA PRO A 299 -8.51 -23.15 15.65
C PRO A 299 -7.53 -22.11 15.09
N ASN A 300 -7.98 -21.33 14.09
CA ASN A 300 -7.15 -20.27 13.51
C ASN A 300 -6.84 -19.13 14.51
N GLN A 301 -7.70 -18.90 15.50
CA GLN A 301 -7.46 -17.89 16.53
C GLN A 301 -6.32 -18.32 17.46
N ASP A 302 -6.32 -19.56 17.94
CA ASP A 302 -5.24 -20.10 18.78
C ASP A 302 -3.87 -20.02 18.10
N LEU A 303 -3.83 -20.19 16.77
CA LEU A 303 -2.59 -20.07 16.00
C LEU A 303 -2.01 -18.66 16.01
N LYS A 304 -2.81 -17.62 16.26
CA LYS A 304 -2.30 -16.25 16.32
C LYS A 304 -1.54 -15.98 17.62
N GLY A 305 -1.66 -16.84 18.63
CA GLY A 305 -0.95 -16.72 19.89
C GLY A 305 0.57 -16.83 19.75
N ARG A 306 1.30 -16.26 20.71
CA ARG A 306 2.77 -16.39 20.77
C ARG A 306 3.16 -17.86 20.91
N LEU A 307 3.86 -18.40 19.89
CA LEU A 307 4.39 -19.75 19.89
C LEU A 307 5.45 -19.91 20.99
N ASN A 308 5.38 -21.02 21.72
CA ASN A 308 6.35 -21.44 22.72
C ASN A 308 6.65 -22.93 22.52
N VAL A 309 7.89 -23.23 22.18
CA VAL A 309 8.34 -24.59 21.86
C VAL A 309 9.09 -25.19 23.05
N HIS A 310 8.74 -26.43 23.38
CA HIS A 310 9.47 -27.27 24.32
C HIS A 310 9.97 -28.55 23.64
N PHE A 311 11.28 -28.82 23.69
CA PHE A 311 11.83 -30.10 23.28
C PHE A 311 11.79 -31.09 24.45
N GLN A 312 11.17 -32.25 24.23
CA GLN A 312 10.98 -33.25 25.29
C GLN A 312 12.32 -33.79 25.80
N GLY A 313 12.50 -33.80 27.13
CA GLY A 313 13.71 -34.28 27.78
C GLY A 313 14.88 -33.29 27.73
N GLU A 314 14.66 -32.05 27.29
CA GLU A 314 15.67 -31.00 27.21
C GLU A 314 15.35 -29.85 28.16
N GLU A 315 16.37 -29.30 28.81
CA GLU A 315 16.24 -28.09 29.61
C GLU A 315 16.20 -26.85 28.72
N GLY A 316 15.25 -25.95 28.95
CA GLY A 316 15.20 -24.67 28.23
C GLY A 316 13.84 -23.98 28.31
N ILE A 317 13.86 -22.65 28.46
CA ILE A 317 12.69 -21.79 28.37
C ILE A 317 12.76 -21.03 27.04
N ASP A 318 11.68 -21.08 26.26
CA ASP A 318 11.65 -20.43 24.95
C ASP A 318 11.54 -18.90 25.05
N ALA A 319 12.70 -18.24 25.09
CA ALA A 319 12.83 -16.80 24.86
C ALA A 319 12.88 -16.42 23.36
N GLY A 320 12.59 -17.38 22.47
CA GLY A 320 12.61 -17.25 21.00
C GLY A 320 13.68 -18.09 20.30
N GLY A 321 14.65 -18.63 21.05
CA GLY A 321 15.70 -19.52 20.55
C GLY A 321 15.17 -20.89 20.13
N LEU A 322 14.36 -21.52 20.99
CA LEU A 322 13.77 -22.83 20.72
C LEU A 322 12.75 -22.76 19.57
N THR A 323 11.97 -21.67 19.49
CA THR A 323 11.12 -21.41 18.33
C THR A 323 11.92 -21.35 17.03
N ARG A 324 13.06 -20.63 17.00
CA ARG A 324 13.89 -20.51 15.79
C ARG A 324 14.46 -21.88 15.37
N GLU A 325 14.95 -22.64 16.33
CA GLU A 325 15.49 -23.97 16.10
C GLU A 325 14.41 -24.94 15.59
N TRP A 326 13.23 -24.94 16.19
CA TRP A 326 12.09 -25.75 15.75
C TRP A 326 11.74 -25.49 14.30
N TYR A 327 11.66 -24.23 13.87
CA TYR A 327 11.43 -23.90 12.45
C TYR A 327 12.54 -24.43 11.54
N GLN A 328 13.81 -24.34 11.96
CA GLN A 328 14.93 -24.85 11.17
C GLN A 328 14.88 -26.37 11.03
N LEU A 329 14.57 -27.11 12.09
CA LEU A 329 14.42 -28.57 12.05
C LEU A 329 13.20 -28.98 11.23
N LEU A 330 12.05 -28.38 11.50
CA LEU A 330 10.81 -28.70 10.82
C LEU A 330 10.90 -28.43 9.31
N SER A 331 11.46 -27.29 8.90
CA SER A 331 11.64 -26.96 7.48
C SER A 331 12.57 -27.96 6.78
N ARG A 332 13.67 -28.37 7.41
CA ARG A 332 14.56 -29.39 6.86
C ARG A 332 13.84 -30.71 6.60
N VAL A 333 13.01 -31.17 7.55
CA VAL A 333 12.26 -32.43 7.40
C VAL A 333 11.14 -32.31 6.36
N ILE A 334 10.42 -31.18 6.30
CA ILE A 334 9.36 -30.95 5.29
C ILE A 334 9.89 -31.01 3.86
N PHE A 335 11.07 -30.41 3.63
CA PHE A 335 11.70 -30.34 2.31
C PHE A 335 12.66 -31.50 2.03
N ASP A 336 12.77 -32.46 2.94
CA ASP A 336 13.54 -33.68 2.71
C ASP A 336 12.85 -34.58 1.67
N LYS A 337 13.65 -35.24 0.84
CA LYS A 337 13.12 -36.14 -0.21
C LYS A 337 12.33 -37.31 0.38
N GLY A 338 12.71 -37.79 1.56
CA GLY A 338 12.05 -38.89 2.27
C GLY A 338 10.66 -38.54 2.79
N ALA A 339 10.34 -37.26 2.99
CA ALA A 339 9.00 -36.83 3.39
C ALA A 339 7.98 -36.93 2.24
N LEU A 340 8.45 -37.03 0.98
CA LEU A 340 7.64 -37.11 -0.25
C LEU A 340 6.66 -35.94 -0.47
N LEU A 341 6.74 -34.86 0.31
CA LEU A 341 5.84 -33.70 0.21
C LEU A 341 6.28 -32.72 -0.88
N PHE A 342 7.57 -32.40 -0.96
CA PHE A 342 8.12 -31.43 -1.91
C PHE A 342 9.25 -32.07 -2.72
N THR A 343 9.49 -31.53 -3.91
CA THR A 343 10.61 -31.91 -4.78
C THR A 343 11.29 -30.67 -5.32
N THR A 344 12.57 -30.76 -5.64
CA THR A 344 13.32 -29.65 -6.21
C THR A 344 13.01 -29.45 -7.70
N VAL A 345 13.13 -28.20 -8.16
CA VAL A 345 13.04 -27.85 -9.59
C VAL A 345 14.26 -27.10 -10.08
N GLY A 346 14.58 -27.27 -11.36
CA GLY A 346 15.68 -26.59 -12.03
C GLY A 346 17.03 -26.84 -11.37
N ASN A 347 17.62 -25.78 -10.81
CA ASN A 347 18.95 -25.77 -10.20
C ASN A 347 19.01 -26.31 -8.75
N ASN A 348 17.99 -27.05 -8.30
CA ASN A 348 17.86 -27.55 -6.92
C ASN A 348 17.81 -26.49 -5.81
N ALA A 349 17.65 -25.20 -6.15
CA ALA A 349 17.50 -24.12 -5.17
C ALA A 349 16.03 -23.77 -4.86
N THR A 350 15.09 -24.33 -5.62
CA THR A 350 13.66 -24.05 -5.49
C THR A 350 12.87 -25.34 -5.36
N PHE A 351 11.77 -25.29 -4.59
CA PHE A 351 10.92 -26.45 -4.29
C PHE A 351 9.52 -26.26 -4.86
N GLN A 352 8.89 -27.35 -5.27
CA GLN A 352 7.48 -27.41 -5.64
C GLN A 352 6.81 -28.62 -4.95
N PRO A 353 5.47 -28.64 -4.81
CA PRO A 353 4.76 -29.82 -4.34
C PRO A 353 5.13 -31.05 -5.17
N ASN A 354 5.43 -32.16 -4.52
CA ASN A 354 5.78 -33.40 -5.20
C ASN A 354 4.53 -33.96 -5.90
N PRO A 355 4.55 -34.16 -7.24
CA PRO A 355 3.44 -34.78 -7.97
C PRO A 355 3.12 -36.19 -7.46
N ASN A 356 4.10 -36.88 -6.87
CA ASN A 356 3.98 -38.22 -6.31
C ASN A 356 3.70 -38.21 -4.80
N SER A 357 3.27 -37.09 -4.22
CA SER A 357 2.94 -36.99 -2.79
C SER A 357 1.82 -37.94 -2.35
N VAL A 358 1.06 -38.53 -3.27
CA VAL A 358 0.06 -39.57 -3.00
C VAL A 358 0.60 -40.78 -2.24
N TYR A 359 1.89 -41.09 -2.38
CA TYR A 359 2.55 -42.17 -1.64
C TYR A 359 2.82 -41.82 -0.16
N GLN A 360 2.68 -40.55 0.22
CA GLN A 360 2.64 -40.14 1.61
C GLN A 360 1.18 -40.15 2.13
N THR A 361 0.98 -40.86 3.22
CA THR A 361 -0.33 -40.94 3.88
C THR A 361 -0.73 -39.55 4.39
N GLU A 362 -2.00 -39.17 4.22
CA GLU A 362 -2.51 -37.85 4.62
C GLU A 362 -1.82 -36.63 3.94
N HIS A 363 -1.20 -36.79 2.77
CA HIS A 363 -0.41 -35.71 2.14
C HIS A 363 -1.14 -34.36 2.00
N LEU A 364 -2.46 -34.36 1.70
CA LEU A 364 -3.24 -33.11 1.59
C LEU A 364 -3.33 -32.39 2.94
N SER A 365 -3.50 -33.14 4.02
CA SER A 365 -3.51 -32.60 5.37
C SER A 365 -2.13 -32.08 5.77
N TYR A 366 -1.05 -32.77 5.36
CA TYR A 366 0.31 -32.27 5.51
C TYR A 366 0.53 -30.96 4.74
N PHE A 367 0.10 -30.85 3.48
CA PHE A 367 0.20 -29.58 2.73
C PHE A 367 -0.56 -28.44 3.43
N LYS A 368 -1.77 -28.71 3.92
CA LYS A 368 -2.53 -27.73 4.72
C LYS A 368 -1.76 -27.34 5.98
N PHE A 369 -1.19 -28.29 6.71
CA PHE A 369 -0.37 -28.04 7.89
C PHE A 369 0.86 -27.19 7.55
N VAL A 370 1.60 -27.50 6.48
CA VAL A 370 2.76 -26.72 6.03
C VAL A 370 2.33 -25.28 5.72
N GLY A 371 1.22 -25.08 5.01
CA GLY A 371 0.67 -23.75 4.77
C GLY A 371 0.34 -22.97 6.06
N ARG A 372 -0.20 -23.66 7.07
CA ARG A 372 -0.45 -23.08 8.40
C ARG A 372 0.86 -22.68 9.10
N VAL A 373 1.89 -23.52 9.04
CA VAL A 373 3.22 -23.24 9.62
C VAL A 373 3.90 -22.05 8.93
N VAL A 374 3.79 -21.92 7.61
CA VAL A 374 4.29 -20.75 6.88
C VAL A 374 3.56 -19.48 7.33
N GLY A 375 2.24 -19.52 7.48
CA GLY A 375 1.47 -18.39 8.01
C GLY A 375 1.84 -18.00 9.46
N LEU A 376 2.13 -19.00 10.30
CA LEU A 376 2.61 -18.81 11.67
C LEU A 376 3.98 -18.10 11.72
N LEU A 377 4.89 -18.45 10.81
CA LEU A 377 6.22 -17.85 10.75
C LEU A 377 6.11 -16.35 10.52
N GLU A 378 5.25 -15.94 9.60
CA GLU A 378 5.03 -14.53 9.28
C GLU A 378 4.50 -13.76 10.49
N LEU A 379 3.56 -14.33 11.24
CA LEU A 379 3.06 -13.74 12.50
C LEU A 379 4.17 -13.59 13.55
N ILE A 380 5.04 -14.60 13.68
CA ILE A 380 6.16 -14.60 14.64
C ILE A 380 7.22 -13.57 14.25
N LEU A 381 7.53 -13.42 12.95
CA LEU A 381 8.47 -12.41 12.45
C LEU A 381 7.94 -10.97 12.58
N ILE A 382 6.62 -10.80 12.69
CA ILE A 382 5.97 -9.48 12.83
C ILE A 382 5.80 -9.08 14.31
N SER A 383 5.70 -10.06 15.20
CA SER A 383 5.48 -9.87 16.65
C SER A 383 6.76 -9.62 17.45
N LYS A 384 7.94 -9.71 16.83
CA LYS A 384 9.21 -9.33 17.46
C LYS A 384 9.42 -7.81 17.32
N PRO A 385 9.76 -7.11 18.42
CA PRO A 385 9.98 -5.66 18.41
C PRO A 385 11.14 -5.24 17.50
#